data_AF-A0A3B8M1H3-F1
#
_entry.id   AF-A0A3B8M1H3-F1
#
_cell.length_a   1.000
_cell.length_b   1.000
_cell.length_c   1.000
_cell.angle_alpha   90.00
_cell.angle_beta   90.00
_cell.angle_gamma   90.00
#
_symmetry.space_group_name_H-M   'P 1'
#
loop_
_entity.id
_entity.type
_entity.pdbx_description
1 polymer ?
#
loop_
_entity_poly.entity_id
_entity_poly.type
_entity_poly.pdbx_seq_one_letter_code
_entity_poly.pdbx_strand_id
1 'polypeptide(L)'
;KWRHHPLPAAPRPATDAVITYTSSALQVTYRTMFGAVCEQNLLLKDAENDKRKWSHRLVFGSPAKGSPRGFSPKSIRHLVFRSAEKWPLRQPFVSGVKTVRERETPIPRSALVHAWYDGKRFWHLEPIENPASEIVGDPCVIHNVPTTRFHFTYRDARGHIIETTFRSEDIPQGGSWQLADPTTLANAPPAAGEPAGLFSARTGSRLYVYRGRDGHLHELRFDGSWTHRDLTAAATGSFSKPSR
;
A
#
# COMPACT_ATOMS: atom_id res chain seq x y z
N LYS A 1 -10.07 -26.35 -17.10
CA LYS A 1 -10.47 -25.44 -18.21
C LYS A 1 -10.43 -24.02 -17.68
N TRP A 2 -9.51 -23.18 -18.16
CA TRP A 2 -9.44 -21.76 -17.77
C TRP A 2 -10.73 -21.05 -18.19
N ARG A 3 -11.33 -20.28 -17.28
CA ARG A 3 -12.52 -19.46 -17.54
C ARG A 3 -12.15 -17.98 -17.34
N HIS A 4 -12.44 -17.15 -18.33
CA HIS A 4 -12.22 -15.71 -18.28
C HIS A 4 -13.58 -15.02 -18.10
N HIS A 5 -13.70 -14.14 -17.10
CA HIS A 5 -14.88 -13.32 -16.88
C HIS A 5 -14.47 -11.86 -17.04
N PRO A 6 -15.09 -11.08 -17.94
CA PRO A 6 -14.72 -9.70 -18.17
C PRO A 6 -15.00 -8.86 -16.91
N LEU A 7 -14.05 -8.00 -16.56
CA LEU A 7 -14.32 -6.89 -15.64
C LEU A 7 -15.25 -5.89 -16.33
N PRO A 8 -16.08 -5.14 -15.58
CA PRO A 8 -16.95 -4.13 -16.15
C PRO A 8 -16.12 -3.10 -16.92
N ALA A 9 -16.76 -2.38 -17.86
CA ALA A 9 -16.20 -1.21 -18.51
C ALA A 9 -15.96 -0.11 -17.45
N ALA A 10 -14.85 -0.25 -16.73
CA ALA A 10 -14.36 0.66 -15.72
C ALA A 10 -13.21 1.48 -16.34
N PRO A 11 -12.84 2.63 -15.73
CA PRO A 11 -11.73 3.40 -16.22
C PRO A 11 -10.48 2.52 -16.31
N ARG A 12 -9.79 2.54 -17.46
CA ARG A 12 -8.64 1.66 -17.69
C ARG A 12 -7.57 1.85 -16.59
N PRO A 13 -6.97 0.76 -16.08
CA PRO A 13 -5.80 0.86 -15.20
C PRO A 13 -4.61 1.51 -15.92
N ALA A 14 -3.86 2.33 -15.19
CA ALA A 14 -2.61 2.98 -15.61
C ALA A 14 -1.39 2.50 -14.81
N THR A 15 -1.62 1.53 -13.93
CA THR A 15 -0.65 0.90 -13.04
C THR A 15 -1.02 -0.56 -12.90
N ASP A 16 -0.17 -1.29 -12.19
CA ASP A 16 -0.51 -2.61 -11.68
C ASP A 16 -1.82 -2.54 -10.87
N ALA A 17 -2.60 -3.61 -11.01
CA ALA A 17 -3.79 -3.85 -10.23
C ALA A 17 -3.45 -4.74 -9.03
N VAL A 18 -4.00 -4.39 -7.88
CA VAL A 18 -3.77 -5.06 -6.62
C VAL A 18 -5.04 -5.78 -6.23
N ILE A 19 -4.96 -7.09 -6.06
CA ILE A 19 -6.09 -7.91 -5.65
C ILE A 19 -5.99 -8.16 -4.15
N THR A 20 -7.09 -7.91 -3.45
CA THR A 20 -7.25 -8.21 -2.04
C THR A 20 -8.50 -9.04 -1.84
N TYR A 21 -8.44 -9.96 -0.87
CA TYR A 21 -9.55 -10.82 -0.53
C TYR A 21 -9.94 -10.59 0.93
N THR A 22 -11.23 -10.46 1.18
CA THR A 22 -11.83 -10.48 2.53
C THR A 22 -12.76 -11.69 2.64
N SER A 23 -13.26 -11.97 3.84
CA SER A 23 -14.24 -13.04 4.04
C SER A 23 -15.54 -12.86 3.23
N SER A 24 -15.84 -11.66 2.74
CA SER A 24 -17.09 -11.33 2.06
C SER A 24 -16.93 -10.83 0.62
N ALA A 25 -15.71 -10.49 0.18
CA ALA A 25 -15.49 -9.86 -1.11
C ALA A 25 -14.10 -10.12 -1.71
N LEU A 26 -14.05 -10.08 -3.03
CA LEU A 26 -12.83 -9.90 -3.80
C LEU A 26 -12.79 -8.45 -4.28
N GLN A 27 -11.69 -7.74 -3.99
CA GLN A 27 -11.51 -6.37 -4.47
C GLN A 27 -10.25 -6.24 -5.31
N VAL A 28 -10.35 -5.39 -6.34
CA VAL A 28 -9.24 -5.05 -7.24
C VAL A 28 -9.06 -3.54 -7.19
N THR A 29 -7.91 -3.09 -6.72
CA THR A 29 -7.58 -1.66 -6.58
C THR A 29 -6.49 -1.28 -7.59
N TYR A 30 -6.65 -0.17 -8.28
CA TYR A 30 -5.67 0.35 -9.23
C TYR A 30 -5.80 1.86 -9.40
N ARG A 31 -4.74 2.48 -9.93
CA ARG A 31 -4.82 3.84 -10.44
C ARG A 31 -5.35 3.83 -11.87
N THR A 32 -6.30 4.69 -12.17
CA THR A 32 -6.88 4.84 -13.51
C THR A 32 -5.98 5.67 -14.43
N MET A 33 -6.21 5.62 -15.75
CA MET A 33 -5.54 6.50 -16.74
C MET A 33 -5.74 8.00 -16.48
N PHE A 34 -6.76 8.36 -15.70
CA PHE A 34 -7.03 9.74 -15.30
C PHE A 34 -6.44 10.11 -13.93
N GLY A 35 -5.65 9.21 -13.34
CA GLY A 35 -4.98 9.43 -12.06
C GLY A 35 -5.84 9.17 -10.83
N ALA A 36 -7.16 9.01 -10.95
CA ALA A 36 -8.02 8.64 -9.81
C ALA A 36 -7.73 7.20 -9.35
N VAL A 37 -7.88 6.92 -8.05
CA VAL A 37 -7.91 5.54 -7.55
C VAL A 37 -9.28 4.93 -7.85
N CYS A 38 -9.28 3.73 -8.40
CA CYS A 38 -10.48 2.93 -8.60
C CYS A 38 -10.37 1.63 -7.81
N GLU A 39 -11.49 1.25 -7.20
CA GLU A 39 -11.68 -0.07 -6.64
C GLU A 39 -12.85 -0.76 -7.34
N GLN A 40 -12.61 -1.96 -7.85
CA GLN A 40 -13.64 -2.90 -8.25
C GLN A 40 -13.91 -3.89 -7.13
N ASN A 41 -15.17 -4.20 -6.89
CA ASN A 41 -15.61 -5.05 -5.80
C ASN A 41 -16.60 -6.10 -6.32
N LEU A 42 -16.29 -7.36 -6.02
CA LEU A 42 -17.15 -8.52 -6.21
C LEU A 42 -17.52 -9.07 -4.83
N LEU A 43 -18.79 -9.03 -4.47
CA LEU A 43 -19.28 -9.66 -3.25
C LEU A 43 -19.35 -11.18 -3.48
N LEU A 44 -18.76 -11.96 -2.58
CA LEU A 44 -18.67 -13.42 -2.73
C LEU A 44 -20.05 -14.09 -2.64
N LYS A 45 -20.97 -13.51 -1.86
CA LYS A 45 -22.37 -13.96 -1.77
C LYS A 45 -23.13 -13.86 -3.10
N ASP A 46 -22.70 -12.97 -3.98
CA ASP A 46 -23.33 -12.70 -5.28
C ASP A 46 -22.55 -13.38 -6.44
N ALA A 47 -21.50 -14.15 -6.11
CA ALA A 47 -20.67 -14.84 -7.08
C ALA A 47 -21.18 -16.27 -7.31
N GLU A 48 -21.66 -16.54 -8.52
CA GLU A 48 -21.99 -17.88 -9.00
C GLU A 48 -20.90 -18.37 -9.96
N ASN A 49 -20.85 -19.67 -10.24
CA ASN A 49 -19.83 -20.28 -11.12
C ASN A 49 -19.67 -19.57 -12.47
N ASP A 50 -20.77 -19.06 -13.04
CA ASP A 50 -20.78 -18.41 -14.35
C ASP A 50 -21.22 -16.93 -14.31
N LYS A 51 -21.54 -16.39 -13.13
CA LYS A 51 -21.98 -15.00 -12.97
C LYS A 51 -21.23 -14.31 -11.85
N ARG A 52 -20.48 -13.26 -12.19
CA ARG A 52 -19.77 -12.42 -11.23
C ARG A 52 -20.19 -10.98 -11.42
N LYS A 53 -20.99 -10.46 -10.47
CA LYS A 53 -21.43 -9.06 -10.48
C LYS A 53 -20.36 -8.18 -9.84
N TRP A 54 -19.58 -7.52 -10.69
CA TRP A 54 -18.60 -6.53 -10.27
C TRP A 54 -19.24 -5.14 -10.19
N SER A 55 -18.92 -4.42 -9.13
CA SER A 55 -19.17 -2.99 -8.96
C SER A 55 -17.84 -2.24 -9.00
N HIS A 56 -17.86 -0.94 -9.30
CA HIS A 56 -16.67 -0.09 -9.21
C HIS A 56 -16.96 1.18 -8.42
N ARG A 57 -15.92 1.71 -7.79
CA ARG A 57 -15.95 2.92 -6.95
C ARG A 57 -14.70 3.74 -7.23
N LEU A 58 -14.82 5.05 -7.21
CA LEU A 58 -13.70 5.98 -7.35
C LEU A 58 -13.44 6.65 -6.01
N VAL A 59 -12.15 6.89 -5.74
CA VAL A 59 -11.72 7.84 -4.71
C VAL A 59 -11.71 9.22 -5.36
N PHE A 60 -12.54 10.11 -4.84
CA PHE A 60 -12.62 11.49 -5.32
C PHE A 60 -11.75 12.40 -4.46
N GLY A 61 -11.32 13.52 -5.01
CA GLY A 61 -10.66 14.58 -4.25
C GLY A 61 -9.12 14.52 -4.18
N SER A 62 -8.46 13.42 -4.55
CA SER A 62 -6.99 13.39 -4.69
C SER A 62 -6.52 12.41 -5.77
N PRO A 63 -5.86 12.86 -6.85
CA PRO A 63 -5.24 11.95 -7.81
C PRO A 63 -4.08 11.19 -7.16
N ALA A 64 -3.87 9.94 -7.57
CA ALA A 64 -2.81 9.08 -7.07
C ALA A 64 -1.54 9.09 -7.96
N LYS A 65 -0.39 8.93 -7.32
CA LYS A 65 0.90 8.58 -7.90
C LYS A 65 1.20 7.13 -7.52
N GLY A 66 1.68 6.35 -8.50
CA GLY A 66 1.98 4.94 -8.29
C GLY A 66 0.75 4.07 -8.03
N SER A 67 0.99 2.90 -7.45
CA SER A 67 -0.02 1.86 -7.24
C SER A 67 -0.71 1.97 -5.87
N PRO A 68 -2.03 2.22 -5.83
CA PRO A 68 -2.81 2.22 -4.59
C PRO A 68 -2.93 0.81 -3.99
N ARG A 69 -3.01 0.74 -2.65
CA ARG A 69 -3.11 -0.52 -1.88
C ARG A 69 -4.38 -0.53 -1.05
N GLY A 70 -5.18 -1.60 -1.17
CA GLY A 70 -6.37 -1.79 -0.35
C GLY A 70 -6.12 -2.70 0.85
N PHE A 71 -6.87 -2.49 1.94
CA PHE A 71 -6.85 -3.35 3.12
C PHE A 71 -8.12 -3.21 3.96
N SER A 72 -8.34 -4.15 4.88
CA SER A 72 -9.53 -4.21 5.75
C SER A 72 -9.17 -4.83 7.10
N PRO A 73 -8.82 -4.03 8.13
CA PRO A 73 -8.55 -4.52 9.50
C PRO A 73 -9.77 -5.15 10.16
N LYS A 74 -10.95 -4.61 9.82
CA LYS A 74 -12.28 -5.07 10.27
C LYS A 74 -13.22 -5.08 9.05
N SER A 75 -14.46 -4.65 9.20
CA SER A 75 -15.46 -4.56 8.14
C SER A 75 -15.29 -3.36 7.20
N ILE A 76 -14.56 -2.34 7.64
CA ILE A 76 -14.37 -1.12 6.85
C ILE A 76 -13.30 -1.34 5.80
N ARG A 77 -13.55 -0.80 4.61
CA ARG A 77 -12.60 -0.84 3.50
C ARG A 77 -11.73 0.40 3.51
N HIS A 78 -10.42 0.19 3.49
CA HIS A 78 -9.41 1.24 3.50
C HIS A 78 -8.53 1.14 2.25
N LEU A 79 -7.97 2.29 1.86
CA LEU A 79 -7.03 2.45 0.77
C LEU A 79 -5.87 3.32 1.26
N VAL A 80 -4.66 2.98 0.83
CA VAL A 80 -3.46 3.81 0.99
C VAL A 80 -2.82 4.03 -0.37
N PHE A 81 -2.48 5.27 -0.68
CA PHE A 81 -1.86 5.64 -1.95
C PHE A 81 -1.04 6.92 -1.82
N ARG A 82 -0.11 7.16 -2.74
CA ARG A 82 0.61 8.44 -2.77
C ARG A 82 -0.21 9.47 -3.54
N SER A 83 -0.31 10.69 -3.04
CA SER A 83 -0.94 11.78 -3.80
C SER A 83 -0.07 12.21 -4.99
N ALA A 84 -0.72 12.59 -6.09
CA ALA A 84 -0.03 13.12 -7.26
C ALA A 84 0.54 14.51 -6.98
N GLU A 85 1.75 14.74 -7.47
CA GLU A 85 2.43 16.03 -7.37
C GLU A 85 1.72 17.11 -8.21
N LYS A 86 1.24 16.73 -9.39
CA LYS A 86 0.54 17.60 -10.34
C LYS A 86 -0.91 17.16 -10.49
N TRP A 87 -1.80 18.15 -10.42
CA TRP A 87 -3.24 17.94 -10.51
C TRP A 87 -3.71 18.39 -11.88
N PRO A 88 -4.54 17.61 -12.59
CA PRO A 88 -5.27 18.16 -13.72
C PRO A 88 -6.23 19.23 -13.17
N LEU A 89 -5.94 20.49 -13.49
CA LEU A 89 -6.73 21.67 -13.13
C LEU A 89 -7.54 22.20 -14.31
N ARG A 90 -7.57 21.47 -15.43
CA ARG A 90 -8.24 21.89 -16.66
C ARG A 90 -9.31 20.88 -17.05
N GLN A 91 -10.42 21.39 -17.59
CA GLN A 91 -11.46 20.56 -18.17
C GLN A 91 -10.88 19.57 -19.21
N PRO A 92 -11.48 18.38 -19.35
CA PRO A 92 -12.69 17.91 -18.66
C PRO A 92 -12.43 17.38 -17.23
N PHE A 93 -11.17 17.36 -16.77
CA PHE A 93 -10.75 16.75 -15.51
C PHE A 93 -10.45 17.82 -14.47
N VAL A 94 -11.50 18.36 -13.84
CA VAL A 94 -11.34 19.25 -12.68
C VAL A 94 -11.37 18.38 -11.43
N SER A 95 -10.21 18.10 -10.83
CA SER A 95 -10.17 17.56 -9.46
C SER A 95 -10.64 18.66 -8.52
N GLY A 96 -11.89 18.55 -8.07
CA GLY A 96 -12.58 19.56 -7.26
C GLY A 96 -11.99 19.67 -5.85
N VAL A 97 -10.90 20.40 -5.70
CA VAL A 97 -10.51 21.00 -4.40
C VAL A 97 -11.58 22.01 -3.93
N LYS A 98 -12.52 22.40 -4.80
CA LYS A 98 -13.55 23.41 -4.52
C LYS A 98 -14.85 22.90 -3.88
N THR A 99 -14.98 21.62 -3.55
CA THR A 99 -16.18 21.13 -2.87
C THR A 99 -15.82 20.14 -1.78
N VAL A 100 -15.31 20.63 -0.64
CA VAL A 100 -15.87 20.41 0.70
C VAL A 100 -15.18 21.39 1.66
N ARG A 101 -16.02 22.22 2.30
CA ARG A 101 -15.92 23.14 3.45
C ARG A 101 -14.56 23.36 4.14
N GLU A 102 -14.42 24.57 4.69
CA GLU A 102 -13.39 25.18 5.58
C GLU A 102 -12.80 24.32 6.74
N ARG A 103 -13.07 23.01 6.82
CA ARG A 103 -12.66 22.11 7.91
C ARG A 103 -11.79 20.92 7.48
N GLU A 104 -11.49 20.73 6.19
CA GLU A 104 -10.60 19.65 5.73
C GLU A 104 -9.19 20.17 5.46
N THR A 105 -8.19 19.56 6.10
CA THR A 105 -6.77 19.89 5.92
C THR A 105 -6.34 19.59 4.48
N PRO A 106 -5.70 20.54 3.78
CA PRO A 106 -5.18 20.30 2.44
C PRO A 106 -4.23 19.09 2.44
N ILE A 107 -4.49 18.12 1.54
CA ILE A 107 -3.60 16.97 1.37
C ILE A 107 -2.30 17.46 0.72
N PRO A 108 -1.13 17.29 1.36
CA PRO A 108 0.13 17.70 0.78
C PRO A 108 0.43 16.94 -0.52
N ARG A 109 1.19 17.57 -1.41
CA ARG A 109 1.71 16.91 -2.61
C ARG A 109 2.71 15.84 -2.20
N SER A 110 2.72 14.71 -2.92
CA SER A 110 3.58 13.56 -2.63
C SER A 110 3.38 12.95 -1.22
N ALA A 111 2.26 13.27 -0.54
CA ALA A 111 1.91 12.65 0.73
C ALA A 111 1.46 11.21 0.53
N LEU A 112 1.60 10.40 1.58
CA LEU A 112 0.88 9.14 1.67
C LEU A 112 -0.52 9.46 2.21
N VAL A 113 -1.55 9.02 1.50
CA VAL A 113 -2.95 9.33 1.79
C VAL A 113 -3.64 8.06 2.23
N HIS A 114 -4.32 8.15 3.36
CA HIS A 114 -5.26 7.15 3.83
C HIS A 114 -6.68 7.57 3.43
N ALA A 115 -7.44 6.66 2.84
CA ALA A 115 -8.85 6.85 2.54
C ALA A 115 -9.67 5.65 3.02
N TRP A 116 -10.91 5.88 3.42
CA TRP A 116 -11.81 4.80 3.84
C TRP A 116 -13.22 4.96 3.27
N TYR A 117 -13.92 3.83 3.18
CA TYR A 117 -15.28 3.75 2.67
C TYR A 117 -16.30 3.97 3.80
N ASP A 118 -17.16 4.97 3.66
CA ASP A 118 -18.18 5.34 4.65
C ASP A 118 -19.50 4.54 4.52
N GLY A 119 -19.56 3.57 3.60
CA GLY A 119 -20.79 2.87 3.23
C GLY A 119 -21.39 3.33 1.90
N LYS A 120 -21.04 4.55 1.42
CA LYS A 120 -21.52 5.14 0.17
C LYS A 120 -20.39 5.44 -0.82
N ARG A 121 -19.25 5.99 -0.36
CA ARG A 121 -18.13 6.41 -1.21
C ARG A 121 -16.82 6.52 -0.45
N PHE A 122 -15.70 6.60 -1.17
CA PHE A 122 -14.41 7.01 -0.62
C PHE A 122 -14.33 8.55 -0.69
N TRP A 123 -14.81 9.21 0.36
CA TRP A 123 -14.77 10.67 0.47
C TRP A 123 -13.88 11.17 1.61
N HIS A 124 -13.63 10.33 2.61
CA HIS A 124 -12.74 10.70 3.71
C HIS A 124 -11.30 10.38 3.33
N LEU A 125 -10.48 11.43 3.25
CA LEU A 125 -9.06 11.35 2.94
C LEU A 125 -8.28 12.10 4.01
N GLU A 126 -7.23 11.47 4.53
CA GLU A 126 -6.30 12.10 5.47
C GLU A 126 -4.86 11.82 5.05
N PRO A 127 -3.94 12.80 5.18
CA PRO A 127 -2.53 12.50 5.05
C PRO A 127 -2.08 11.64 6.22
N ILE A 128 -1.36 10.56 5.92
CA ILE A 128 -0.54 9.85 6.90
C ILE A 128 0.61 10.79 7.26
N GLU A 129 0.93 10.90 8.56
CA GLU A 129 1.91 11.84 9.11
C GLU A 129 3.11 12.08 8.21
N ASN A 130 3.53 13.35 8.13
CA ASN A 130 4.55 13.81 7.21
C ASN A 130 5.91 13.21 7.59
N PRO A 131 6.48 12.30 6.77
CA PRO A 131 7.80 11.77 7.06
C PRO A 131 8.85 12.88 6.98
N ALA A 132 9.96 12.71 7.69
CA ALA A 132 11.09 13.64 7.67
C ALA A 132 11.74 13.81 6.28
N SER A 133 11.36 13.01 5.29
CA SER A 133 11.90 12.99 3.92
C SER A 133 10.79 12.66 2.93
N GLU A 134 10.92 13.13 1.68
CA GLU A 134 9.96 12.86 0.60
C GLU A 134 9.78 11.36 0.35
N ILE A 135 8.54 10.94 0.13
CA ILE A 135 8.16 9.57 -0.22
C ILE A 135 8.38 9.35 -1.71
N VAL A 136 9.33 8.48 -2.08
CA VAL A 136 9.65 8.19 -3.50
C VAL A 136 9.12 6.84 -3.97
N GLY A 137 8.98 5.88 -3.05
CA GLY A 137 8.58 4.52 -3.35
C GLY A 137 7.10 4.22 -3.16
N ASP A 138 6.58 3.23 -3.89
CA ASP A 138 5.20 2.79 -3.73
C ASP A 138 5.06 1.92 -2.49
N PRO A 139 3.99 2.08 -1.69
CA PRO A 139 3.85 1.31 -0.47
C PRO A 139 3.65 -0.18 -0.80
N CYS A 140 4.32 -1.04 -0.05
CA CYS A 140 3.96 -2.44 0.09
C CYS A 140 3.17 -2.64 1.39
N VAL A 141 2.31 -3.66 1.44
CA VAL A 141 1.43 -3.91 2.58
C VAL A 141 1.58 -5.35 3.02
N ILE A 142 1.77 -5.57 4.32
CA ILE A 142 1.74 -6.89 4.94
C ILE A 142 0.65 -6.94 6.01
N HIS A 143 0.03 -8.12 6.14
CA HIS A 143 -1.00 -8.38 7.13
C HIS A 143 -0.45 -9.31 8.22
N ASN A 144 -0.33 -8.80 9.44
CA ASN A 144 -0.09 -9.58 10.64
C ASN A 144 -1.39 -10.27 11.05
N VAL A 145 -1.63 -11.45 10.47
CA VAL A 145 -2.88 -12.21 10.62
C VAL A 145 -3.28 -12.42 12.09
N PRO A 146 -2.37 -12.83 13.01
CA PRO A 146 -2.73 -13.02 14.41
C PRO A 146 -3.28 -11.77 15.11
N THR A 147 -2.79 -10.58 14.75
CA THR A 147 -3.19 -9.31 15.41
C THR A 147 -4.14 -8.48 14.57
N THR A 148 -4.50 -8.96 13.37
CA THR A 148 -5.24 -8.26 12.31
C THR A 148 -4.66 -6.89 11.91
N ARG A 149 -3.39 -6.63 12.25
CA ARG A 149 -2.71 -5.37 11.96
C ARG A 149 -2.13 -5.37 10.55
N PHE A 150 -2.24 -4.24 9.89
CA PHE A 150 -1.62 -3.98 8.60
C PHE A 150 -0.40 -3.09 8.81
N HIS A 151 0.72 -3.49 8.22
CA HIS A 151 1.93 -2.69 8.18
C HIS A 151 2.18 -2.27 6.73
N PHE A 152 2.52 -1.01 6.55
CA PHE A 152 2.76 -0.39 5.25
C PHE A 152 4.21 0.02 5.23
N THR A 153 4.98 -0.41 4.24
CA THR A 153 6.35 0.08 4.06
C THR A 153 6.52 0.77 2.74
N TYR A 154 7.29 1.85 2.76
CA TYR A 154 7.66 2.61 1.58
C TYR A 154 9.10 3.07 1.70
N ARG A 155 9.66 3.51 0.59
CA ARG A 155 11.01 4.08 0.54
C ARG A 155 10.95 5.60 0.46
N ASP A 156 11.76 6.27 1.28
CA ASP A 156 11.97 7.72 1.21
C ASP A 156 13.11 8.11 0.24
N ALA A 157 13.25 9.40 -0.07
CA ALA A 157 14.28 9.92 -0.97
C ALA A 157 15.72 9.63 -0.51
N ARG A 158 15.95 9.44 0.80
CA ARG A 158 17.26 9.05 1.35
C ARG A 158 17.56 7.58 1.11
N GLY A 159 16.56 6.79 0.71
CA GLY A 159 16.65 5.35 0.53
C GLY A 159 16.27 4.58 1.79
N HIS A 160 15.74 5.23 2.82
CA HIS A 160 15.31 4.54 4.02
C HIS A 160 13.97 3.86 3.74
N ILE A 161 13.87 2.58 4.10
CA ILE A 161 12.60 1.88 4.27
C ILE A 161 11.98 2.38 5.58
N ILE A 162 10.79 2.95 5.45
CA ILE A 162 9.96 3.42 6.57
C ILE A 162 8.77 2.47 6.71
N GLU A 163 8.50 2.02 7.93
CA GLU A 163 7.29 1.27 8.26
C GLU A 163 6.30 2.21 8.95
N THR A 164 5.07 2.24 8.45
CA THR A 164 3.95 2.88 9.12
C THR A 164 2.85 1.86 9.45
N THR A 165 2.25 2.00 10.62
CA THR A 165 1.19 1.11 11.09
C THR A 165 -0.01 1.95 11.50
N PHE A 166 -1.18 1.58 10.97
CA PHE A 166 -2.45 2.21 11.36
C PHE A 166 -3.00 1.57 12.63
N ARG A 167 -3.37 2.39 13.62
CA ARG A 167 -4.13 1.98 14.80
C ARG A 167 -5.43 2.78 14.89
N SER A 168 -6.55 2.08 15.02
CA SER A 168 -7.87 2.66 15.25
C SER A 168 -8.62 1.78 16.26
N GLU A 169 -9.36 2.41 17.17
CA GLU A 169 -10.12 1.68 18.19
C GLU A 169 -11.41 1.08 17.60
N ASP A 170 -12.13 1.78 16.72
CA ASP A 170 -13.28 1.22 15.97
C ASP A 170 -13.70 2.04 14.74
N ILE A 171 -13.40 3.34 14.72
CA ILE A 171 -13.76 4.26 13.65
C ILE A 171 -12.47 4.71 12.93
N PRO A 172 -12.43 4.71 11.58
CA PRO A 172 -11.22 5.11 10.84
C PRO A 172 -10.78 6.53 11.15
N GLN A 173 -11.74 7.43 11.33
CA GLN A 173 -11.51 8.83 11.65
C GLN A 173 -10.87 8.97 13.02
N GLY A 174 -9.78 9.75 13.11
CA GLY A 174 -9.05 9.94 14.36
C GLY A 174 -8.17 8.76 14.75
N GLY A 175 -7.98 7.79 13.85
CA GLY A 175 -6.93 6.79 14.00
C GLY A 175 -5.54 7.43 14.08
N SER A 176 -4.59 6.72 14.68
CA SER A 176 -3.21 7.17 14.77
C SER A 176 -2.31 6.33 13.89
N TRP A 177 -1.31 6.99 13.30
CA TRP A 177 -0.26 6.34 12.53
C TRP A 177 1.00 6.29 13.38
N GLN A 178 1.66 5.13 13.41
CA GLN A 178 2.94 4.97 14.07
C GLN A 178 4.01 4.72 13.03
N LEU A 179 5.07 5.52 13.06
CA LEU A 179 6.21 5.44 12.15
C LEU A 179 7.41 4.79 12.83
N ALA A 180 8.10 3.93 12.09
CA ALA A 180 9.41 3.41 12.43
C ALA A 180 10.32 3.52 11.20
N ASP A 181 11.62 3.73 11.44
CA ASP A 181 12.65 3.65 10.39
C ASP A 181 13.47 2.35 10.59
N PRO A 182 13.00 1.21 10.07
CA PRO A 182 13.74 -0.04 10.07
C PRO A 182 15.19 0.07 9.57
N THR A 183 15.45 0.97 8.61
CA THR A 183 16.79 1.13 8.02
C THR A 183 17.75 1.66 9.06
N THR A 184 17.35 2.71 9.77
CA THR A 184 18.13 3.27 10.88
C THR A 184 18.20 2.29 12.06
N LEU A 185 17.06 1.69 12.44
CA LEU A 185 16.98 0.81 13.62
C LEU A 185 17.79 -0.48 13.48
N ALA A 186 17.97 -0.99 12.26
CA ALA A 186 18.78 -2.18 11.99
C ALA A 186 20.19 -1.86 11.48
N ASN A 187 20.56 -0.57 11.35
CA ASN A 187 21.79 -0.12 10.71
C ASN A 187 22.00 -0.71 9.30
N ALA A 188 20.94 -0.69 8.49
CA ALA A 188 20.90 -1.32 7.18
C ALA A 188 21.30 -0.36 6.06
N PRO A 189 21.86 -0.84 4.93
CA PRO A 189 22.22 0.00 3.79
C PRO A 189 21.00 0.69 3.14
N PRO A 190 21.15 1.89 2.56
CA PRO A 190 20.05 2.55 1.86
C PRO A 190 19.54 1.76 0.64
N ALA A 191 18.23 1.72 0.49
CA ALA A 191 17.53 1.06 -0.61
C ALA A 191 17.60 1.85 -1.93
N ALA A 192 17.82 1.11 -3.02
CA ALA A 192 17.69 1.57 -4.39
C ALA A 192 16.40 1.08 -5.07
N GLY A 193 15.81 -0.02 -4.58
CA GLY A 193 14.54 -0.58 -5.06
C GLY A 193 13.39 -0.42 -4.06
N GLU A 194 12.18 -0.75 -4.52
CA GLU A 194 11.00 -0.84 -3.66
C GLU A 194 11.08 -2.07 -2.74
N PRO A 195 10.63 -1.98 -1.48
CA PRO A 195 10.60 -3.13 -0.59
C PRO A 195 9.50 -4.12 -0.99
N ALA A 196 9.79 -5.41 -0.82
CA ALA A 196 8.81 -6.48 -0.83
C ALA A 196 8.64 -7.01 0.61
N GLY A 197 7.40 -7.06 1.09
CA GLY A 197 7.10 -7.45 2.46
C GLY A 197 6.47 -8.84 2.57
N LEU A 198 6.77 -9.53 3.66
CA LEU A 198 6.12 -10.76 4.09
C LEU A 198 5.88 -10.75 5.60
N PHE A 199 4.74 -11.26 6.03
CA PHE A 199 4.53 -11.66 7.41
C PHE A 199 4.69 -13.18 7.54
N SER A 200 5.61 -13.62 8.39
CA SER A 200 5.83 -15.05 8.67
C SER A 200 4.90 -15.49 9.80
N ALA A 201 3.81 -16.19 9.46
CA ALA A 201 2.92 -16.78 10.47
C ALA A 201 3.62 -17.84 11.35
N ARG A 202 4.71 -18.45 10.86
CA ARG A 202 5.50 -19.43 11.61
C ARG A 202 6.30 -18.79 12.74
N THR A 203 6.94 -17.65 12.46
CA THR A 203 7.86 -17.00 13.40
C THR A 203 7.27 -15.75 14.05
N GLY A 204 6.08 -15.32 13.62
CA GLY A 204 5.48 -14.05 14.01
C GLY A 204 6.25 -12.82 13.51
N SER A 205 7.23 -13.01 12.61
CA SER A 205 8.14 -11.96 12.19
C SER A 205 7.62 -11.20 10.98
N ARG A 206 7.94 -9.91 10.92
CA ARG A 206 7.78 -9.07 9.73
C ARG A 206 9.10 -9.07 8.97
N LEU A 207 9.06 -9.28 7.66
CA LEU A 207 10.24 -9.30 6.81
C LEU A 207 10.04 -8.32 5.65
N TYR A 208 11.05 -7.52 5.36
CA TYR A 208 11.12 -6.67 4.18
C TYR A 208 12.42 -6.94 3.44
N VAL A 209 12.32 -7.28 2.16
CA VAL A 209 13.48 -7.46 1.28
C VAL A 209 13.54 -6.31 0.29
N TYR A 210 14.72 -5.74 0.09
CA TYR A 210 14.93 -4.67 -0.87
C TYR A 210 16.29 -4.79 -1.54
N ARG A 211 16.43 -4.17 -2.70
CA ARG A 211 17.73 -4.00 -3.37
C ARG A 211 18.42 -2.75 -2.85
N GLY A 212 19.64 -2.89 -2.32
CA GLY A 212 20.47 -1.79 -1.85
C GLY A 212 21.11 -0.98 -2.97
N ARG A 213 21.65 0.20 -2.64
CA ARG A 213 22.46 1.02 -3.55
C ARG A 213 23.79 0.37 -3.93
N ASP A 214 24.26 -0.55 -3.10
CA ASP A 214 25.38 -1.46 -3.35
C ASP A 214 25.05 -2.58 -4.36
N GLY A 215 23.79 -2.69 -4.80
CA GLY A 215 23.34 -3.73 -5.72
C GLY A 215 23.00 -5.07 -5.05
N HIS A 216 23.18 -5.20 -3.74
CA HIS A 216 22.86 -6.43 -3.00
C HIS A 216 21.37 -6.49 -2.63
N LEU A 217 20.90 -7.70 -2.31
CA LEU A 217 19.60 -7.90 -1.68
C LEU A 217 19.77 -7.91 -0.16
N HIS A 218 19.00 -7.08 0.52
CA HIS A 218 19.04 -6.93 1.96
C HIS A 218 17.68 -7.30 2.57
N GLU A 219 17.72 -7.98 3.71
CA GLU A 219 16.56 -8.30 4.53
C GLU A 219 16.55 -7.42 5.78
N LEU A 220 15.40 -6.82 6.06
CA LEU A 220 15.04 -6.24 7.35
C LEU A 220 14.03 -7.17 8.02
N ARG A 221 14.30 -7.57 9.26
CA ARG A 221 13.44 -8.46 10.02
C ARG A 221 13.08 -7.84 11.35
N PHE A 222 11.80 -7.97 11.72
CA PHE A 222 11.33 -7.65 13.07
C PHE A 222 10.71 -8.86 13.76
N ASP A 223 11.25 -9.21 14.91
CA ASP A 223 10.77 -10.24 15.84
C ASP A 223 10.83 -9.79 17.31
N GLY A 224 10.74 -8.48 17.53
CA GLY A 224 10.87 -7.82 18.83
C GLY A 224 11.86 -6.66 18.76
N SER A 225 12.87 -6.78 17.89
CA SER A 225 13.78 -5.71 17.49
C SER A 225 14.02 -5.77 15.99
N TRP A 226 14.51 -4.67 15.40
CA TRP A 226 14.88 -4.66 13.99
C TRP A 226 16.28 -5.23 13.81
N THR A 227 16.42 -6.16 12.87
CA THR A 227 17.69 -6.75 12.47
C THR A 227 17.85 -6.68 10.96
N HIS A 228 19.10 -6.70 10.50
CA HIS A 228 19.47 -6.63 9.08
C HIS A 228 20.33 -7.83 8.70
N ARG A 229 20.15 -8.31 7.46
CA ARG A 229 20.99 -9.33 6.85
C ARG A 229 21.22 -9.02 5.37
N ASP A 230 22.48 -9.09 4.93
CA ASP A 230 22.83 -9.12 3.51
C ASP A 230 22.60 -10.53 2.95
N LEU A 231 21.56 -10.68 2.12
CA LEU A 231 21.18 -11.95 1.51
C LEU A 231 22.13 -12.34 0.37
N THR A 232 22.68 -11.35 -0.36
CA THR A 232 23.64 -11.59 -1.44
C THR A 232 24.93 -12.16 -0.88
N ALA A 233 25.48 -11.53 0.16
CA ALA A 233 26.69 -12.01 0.84
C ALA A 233 26.47 -13.41 1.44
N ALA A 234 25.35 -13.62 2.15
CA ALA A 234 25.02 -14.92 2.74
C ALA A 234 24.90 -16.05 1.71
N ALA A 235 24.36 -15.75 0.51
CA ALA A 235 24.26 -16.72 -0.58
C ALA A 235 25.63 -17.05 -1.19
N THR A 236 26.56 -16.10 -1.27
CA THR A 236 27.92 -16.37 -1.80
C THR A 236 28.80 -17.13 -0.82
N GLY A 237 28.60 -16.96 0.50
CA GLY A 237 29.34 -17.69 1.53
C GLY A 237 29.07 -19.21 1.52
N SER A 238 27.90 -19.65 1.03
CA SER A 238 27.54 -21.07 0.92
C SER A 238 28.09 -21.76 -0.34
N PHE A 239 28.78 -21.04 -1.23
CA PHE A 239 29.45 -21.60 -2.41
C PHE A 239 30.97 -21.81 -2.21
N SER A 240 31.49 -21.74 -0.99
CA SER A 240 32.88 -22.13 -0.73
C SER A 240 33.04 -23.67 -0.85
N LYS A 241 33.76 -24.08 -1.90
CA LYS A 241 34.06 -25.43 -2.44
C LYS A 241 34.03 -26.62 -1.46
N PRO A 242 33.60 -27.83 -1.92
CA PRO A 242 33.91 -29.07 -1.21
C PRO A 242 35.43 -29.26 -1.16
N SER A 243 35.95 -29.62 0.02
CA SER A 243 37.35 -30.00 0.23
C SER A 243 37.73 -31.13 -0.73
N ARG A 244 38.85 -30.95 -1.44
CA ARG A 244 39.52 -32.03 -2.19
C ARG A 244 40.12 -33.05 -1.25
#